data_AF-A0A9P0QFZ5-F1
#
_entry.id   AF-A0A9P0QFZ5-F1
#
_cell.length_a   1.000
_cell.length_b   1.000
_cell.length_c   1.000
_cell.angle_alpha   90.00
_cell.angle_beta   90.00
_cell.angle_gamma   90.00
#
_symmetry.space_group_name_H-M   'P 1'
#
loop_
_entity.id
_entity.type
_entity.pdbx_description
1 polymer ?
#
loop_
_entity_poly.entity_id
_entity_poly.type
_entity_poly.pdbx_seq_one_letter_code
_entity_poly.pdbx_strand_id
1 'polypeptide(L)'
;MWSQSNKPKDAVRDFIVMTRYVVCNDTNMNLRFGQTGTEEAILLAPRCCHLYAWRSQRKKEQLKVAMEENGWTMSFPVAARCRSQPFTSIRIKNYTIIVTVKSLSATQKQVILSGQLIVSNTLLEHLDLKVVEEVAKDNKELEFKNSPTYIVPGRSNTSSIFISSRKNYFLRLRFYGLDSAWTGDIPLREHGTGSQPWLVKGGFGLIVRCVL
;
A
#
# COMPACT_ATOMS: atom_id res chain seq x y z
N MET A 1 40.42 24.65 0.15
CA MET A 1 40.15 24.15 -1.21
C MET A 1 40.28 22.64 -1.21
N TRP A 2 39.22 21.91 -1.55
CA TRP A 2 39.27 20.46 -1.72
C TRP A 2 40.07 20.15 -3.00
N SER A 3 41.24 19.50 -2.90
CA SER A 3 41.98 19.01 -4.06
C SER A 3 41.84 17.49 -4.14
N GLN A 4 41.09 17.03 -5.14
CA GLN A 4 41.04 15.62 -5.51
C GLN A 4 42.33 15.30 -6.26
N SER A 5 43.19 14.47 -5.65
CA SER A 5 44.40 13.96 -6.29
C SER A 5 44.03 13.06 -7.47
N ASN A 6 44.25 13.55 -8.69
CA ASN A 6 44.10 12.81 -9.93
C ASN A 6 45.26 11.80 -10.06
N LYS A 7 44.96 10.50 -10.03
CA LYS A 7 45.85 9.45 -10.54
C LYS A 7 45.20 8.77 -11.75
N PRO A 8 45.84 8.72 -12.92
CA PRO A 8 45.28 8.05 -14.09
C PRO A 8 45.90 6.66 -14.23
N LYS A 9 45.09 5.60 -14.12
CA LYS A 9 45.42 4.25 -14.61
C LYS A 9 44.12 3.49 -14.85
N ASP A 10 43.77 3.26 -16.11
CA ASP A 10 42.88 2.21 -16.66
C ASP A 10 41.82 1.60 -15.72
N ALA A 11 41.13 2.44 -14.96
CA ALA A 11 39.90 2.05 -14.31
C ALA A 11 38.84 2.23 -15.39
N VAL A 12 38.16 1.14 -15.74
CA VAL A 12 36.78 1.22 -16.22
C VAL A 12 36.14 2.28 -15.32
N ARG A 13 35.82 3.44 -15.90
CA ARG A 13 35.03 4.42 -15.17
C ARG A 13 33.72 3.70 -14.95
N ASP A 14 33.59 3.06 -13.80
CA ASP A 14 32.32 2.59 -13.30
C ASP A 14 31.49 3.85 -13.21
N PHE A 15 30.75 4.11 -14.29
CA PHE A 15 29.75 5.16 -14.27
C PHE A 15 28.79 4.72 -13.19
N ILE A 16 28.93 5.32 -12.00
CA ILE A 16 27.97 5.15 -10.93
C ILE A 16 26.72 5.85 -11.44
N VAL A 17 25.86 5.10 -12.13
CA VAL A 17 24.54 5.56 -12.51
C VAL A 17 23.77 5.70 -11.21
N MET A 18 23.73 6.93 -10.69
CA MET A 18 23.04 7.23 -9.45
C MET A 18 21.53 7.21 -9.71
N THR A 19 20.96 6.01 -9.61
CA THR A 19 19.52 5.82 -9.74
C THR A 19 18.84 6.50 -8.56
N ARG A 20 17.91 7.42 -8.86
CA ARG A 20 17.08 8.09 -7.84
C ARG A 20 15.84 7.26 -7.59
N TYR A 21 15.43 7.16 -6.33
CA TYR A 21 14.25 6.41 -5.94
C TYR A 21 13.16 7.35 -5.44
N VAL A 22 11.92 7.11 -5.82
CA VAL A 22 10.75 7.75 -5.22
C VAL A 22 9.99 6.68 -4.47
N VAL A 23 10.02 6.72 -3.13
CA VAL A 23 9.30 5.76 -2.29
C VAL A 23 7.94 6.34 -1.97
N CYS A 24 6.86 5.66 -2.37
CA CYS A 24 5.48 6.07 -2.24
C CYS A 24 4.77 5.18 -1.21
N ASN A 25 4.07 5.80 -0.27
CA ASN A 25 3.13 5.11 0.61
C ASN A 25 1.72 5.26 0.04
N ASP A 26 1.23 4.21 -0.62
CA ASP A 26 -0.14 4.15 -1.11
C ASP A 26 -1.09 3.49 -0.09
N THR A 27 -0.65 3.29 1.14
CA THR A 27 -1.47 2.71 2.22
C THR A 27 -2.25 3.78 2.97
N ASN A 28 -3.25 3.36 3.73
CA ASN A 28 -4.02 4.21 4.65
C ASN A 28 -3.35 4.41 6.02
N MET A 29 -2.13 3.91 6.23
CA MET A 29 -1.41 3.99 7.51
C MET A 29 -0.03 4.64 7.35
N ASN A 30 0.51 5.17 8.44
CA ASN A 30 1.91 5.61 8.48
C ASN A 30 2.84 4.40 8.34
N LEU A 31 3.85 4.55 7.47
CA LEU A 31 4.93 3.57 7.31
C LEU A 31 6.26 4.20 7.71
N ARG A 32 7.18 3.38 8.20
CA ARG A 32 8.59 3.72 8.36
C ARG A 32 9.42 2.93 7.38
N PHE A 33 10.44 3.53 6.77
CA PHE A 33 11.34 2.81 5.87
C PHE A 33 12.80 3.29 5.99
N GLY A 34 13.74 2.52 5.45
CA GLY A 34 15.15 2.91 5.40
C GLY A 34 16.03 1.86 4.74
N GLN A 35 17.32 2.17 4.52
CA GLN A 35 18.28 1.20 4.00
C GLN A 35 18.58 0.11 5.03
N THR A 36 18.55 -1.14 4.59
CA THR A 36 18.99 -2.29 5.38
C THR A 36 20.46 -2.18 5.79
N GLY A 37 20.75 -2.44 7.06
CA GLY A 37 22.10 -2.33 7.61
C GLY A 37 22.54 -0.91 7.94
N THR A 38 21.58 0.02 8.02
CA THR A 38 21.76 1.39 8.53
C THR A 38 20.70 1.71 9.59
N GLU A 39 20.89 2.82 10.30
CA GLU A 39 19.94 3.36 11.29
C GLU A 39 18.82 4.23 10.66
N GLU A 40 18.62 4.17 9.34
CA GLU A 40 17.54 4.94 8.70
C GLU A 40 16.16 4.47 9.17
N ALA A 41 15.34 5.46 9.55
CA ALA A 41 13.95 5.30 9.94
C ALA A 41 13.13 6.52 9.50
N ILE A 42 12.87 6.61 8.20
CA ILE A 42 12.12 7.71 7.58
C ILE A 42 10.62 7.41 7.72
N LEU A 43 9.87 8.32 8.38
CA LEU A 43 8.42 8.27 8.44
C LEU A 43 7.82 8.71 7.10
N LEU A 44 6.86 7.94 6.60
CA LEU A 44 6.17 8.18 5.35
C LEU A 44 4.66 8.09 5.59
N ALA A 45 4.01 9.25 5.64
CA ALA A 45 2.57 9.36 5.86
C ALA A 45 1.75 8.78 4.68
N PRO A 46 0.47 8.41 4.91
CA PRO A 46 -0.44 7.99 3.85
C PRO A 46 -0.44 8.96 2.67
N ARG A 47 -0.41 8.41 1.44
CA ARG A 47 -0.47 9.18 0.18
C ARG A 47 0.69 10.17 -0.03
N CYS A 48 1.76 10.05 0.74
CA CYS A 48 2.99 10.80 0.54
C CYS A 48 4.05 9.98 -0.19
N CYS A 49 5.00 10.69 -0.79
CA CYS A 49 6.20 10.11 -1.36
C CYS A 49 7.46 10.79 -0.83
N HIS A 50 8.57 10.07 -0.87
CA HIS A 50 9.88 10.56 -0.45
C HIS A 50 10.90 10.34 -1.57
N LEU A 51 11.60 11.40 -1.96
CA LEU A 51 12.75 11.30 -2.86
C LEU A 51 13.93 10.74 -2.07
N TYR A 52 14.27 9.49 -2.37
CA TYR A 52 15.20 8.70 -1.60
C TYR A 52 16.51 8.49 -2.36
N ALA A 53 17.61 8.63 -1.62
CA ALA A 53 18.95 8.24 -2.03
C ALA A 53 19.53 7.32 -0.97
N TRP A 54 20.28 6.30 -1.40
CA TRP A 54 20.91 5.37 -0.48
C TRP A 54 21.88 6.09 0.45
N ARG A 55 21.68 5.92 1.76
CA ARG A 55 22.56 6.50 2.79
C ARG A 55 23.98 5.99 2.71
N SER A 56 24.17 4.72 2.35
CA SER A 56 25.49 4.11 2.24
C SER A 56 25.60 3.24 0.99
N GLN A 57 26.54 3.59 0.13
CA GLN A 57 26.92 2.78 -1.03
C GLN A 57 27.70 1.50 -0.62
N ARG A 58 28.13 1.40 0.64
CA ARG A 58 28.79 0.20 1.19
C ARG A 58 27.80 -0.85 1.68
N LYS A 59 26.53 -0.47 1.84
CA LYS A 59 25.45 -1.37 2.28
C LYS A 59 24.63 -1.79 1.06
N LYS A 60 23.92 -2.91 1.19
CA LYS A 60 23.07 -3.42 0.11
C LYS A 60 21.99 -2.41 -0.24
N GLU A 61 21.64 -2.33 -1.53
CA GLU A 61 20.50 -1.56 -2.05
C GLU A 61 19.16 -2.26 -1.75
N GLN A 62 18.90 -2.44 -0.46
CA GLN A 62 17.72 -3.08 0.07
C GLN A 62 17.02 -2.13 1.03
N LEU A 63 15.70 -2.10 0.95
CA LEU A 63 14.86 -1.37 1.89
C LEU A 63 14.31 -2.32 2.95
N LYS A 64 14.19 -1.79 4.17
CA LYS A 64 13.37 -2.33 5.25
C LYS A 64 12.17 -1.39 5.44
N VAL A 65 11.01 -1.94 5.74
CA VAL A 65 9.78 -1.18 6.03
C VAL A 65 9.27 -1.62 7.40
N ALA A 66 8.47 -0.79 8.07
CA ALA A 66 7.75 -1.13 9.27
C ALA A 66 6.43 -0.35 9.31
N MET A 67 5.41 -0.92 9.94
CA MET A 67 4.25 -0.16 10.42
C MET A 67 4.61 0.47 11.77
N GLU A 68 3.98 1.59 12.13
CA GLU A 68 4.35 2.41 13.29
C GLU A 68 4.56 1.57 14.58
N GLU A 69 3.61 0.69 14.90
CA GLU A 69 3.59 -0.16 16.10
C GLU A 69 4.34 -1.51 15.96
N ASN A 70 4.92 -1.78 14.79
CA ASN A 70 5.55 -3.06 14.48
C ASN A 70 7.08 -2.95 14.35
N GLY A 71 7.75 -4.09 14.52
CA GLY A 71 9.16 -4.23 14.20
C GLY A 71 9.44 -4.12 12.70
N TRP A 72 10.71 -3.97 12.35
CA TRP A 72 11.17 -3.99 10.95
C TRP A 72 10.79 -5.27 10.24
N THR A 73 10.40 -5.16 8.98
CA THR A 73 10.16 -6.30 8.12
C THR A 73 11.45 -6.94 7.63
N MET A 74 11.29 -8.11 7.02
CA MET A 74 12.29 -8.62 6.09
C MET A 74 12.62 -7.57 5.02
N SER A 75 13.91 -7.49 4.70
CA SER A 75 14.44 -6.55 3.71
C SER A 75 14.16 -7.02 2.29
N PHE A 76 13.98 -6.08 1.36
CA PHE A 76 13.74 -6.38 -0.04
C PHE A 76 14.65 -5.58 -0.98
N PRO A 77 15.12 -6.19 -2.08
CA PRO A 77 15.93 -5.49 -3.07
C PRO A 77 15.10 -4.55 -3.93
N VAL A 78 15.63 -3.36 -4.20
CA VAL A 78 15.00 -2.38 -5.11
C VAL A 78 15.70 -2.35 -6.48
N ALA A 79 17.01 -2.62 -6.51
CA ALA A 79 17.86 -2.41 -7.68
C ALA A 79 17.64 -3.41 -8.83
N ALA A 80 17.30 -4.67 -8.53
CA ALA A 80 17.54 -5.78 -9.45
C ALA A 80 16.30 -6.42 -10.10
N ARG A 81 15.11 -5.79 -10.06
CA ARG A 81 13.92 -6.47 -10.56
C ARG A 81 13.79 -6.40 -12.08
N CYS A 82 13.96 -7.58 -12.66
CA CYS A 82 13.74 -7.93 -14.06
C CYS A 82 12.27 -7.69 -14.44
N ARG A 83 12.00 -7.42 -15.73
CA ARG A 83 10.65 -7.13 -16.28
C ARG A 83 9.58 -8.21 -15.99
N SER A 84 9.98 -9.40 -15.50
CA SER A 84 9.10 -10.56 -15.29
C SER A 84 8.32 -10.56 -13.96
N GLN A 85 8.73 -9.80 -12.92
CA GLN A 85 7.99 -9.69 -11.66
C GLN A 85 8.01 -8.24 -11.14
N PRO A 86 6.99 -7.42 -11.48
CA PRO A 86 6.97 -6.01 -11.09
C PRO A 86 6.66 -5.79 -9.60
N PHE A 87 6.17 -6.81 -8.90
CA PHE A 87 5.79 -6.74 -7.50
C PHE A 87 6.39 -7.87 -6.63
N THR A 88 6.42 -7.65 -5.32
CA THR A 88 6.74 -8.66 -4.29
C THR A 88 5.90 -8.40 -3.06
N SER A 89 5.47 -9.48 -2.42
CA SER A 89 4.81 -9.45 -1.12
C SER A 89 5.81 -9.59 0.03
N ILE A 90 5.68 -8.75 1.05
CA ILE A 90 6.46 -8.83 2.29
C ILE A 90 5.50 -9.00 3.45
N ARG A 91 5.68 -10.03 4.27
CA ARG A 91 4.79 -10.30 5.39
C ARG A 91 5.20 -9.48 6.63
N ILE A 92 4.22 -8.85 7.28
CA ILE A 92 4.34 -8.16 8.57
C ILE A 92 3.28 -8.71 9.51
N LYS A 93 3.66 -9.58 10.44
CA LYS A 93 2.71 -10.28 11.33
C LYS A 93 1.58 -10.93 10.51
N ASN A 94 0.37 -10.37 10.59
CA ASN A 94 -0.85 -10.83 9.93
C ASN A 94 -1.12 -10.13 8.59
N TYR A 95 -0.37 -9.09 8.26
CA TYR A 95 -0.53 -8.29 7.05
C TYR A 95 0.57 -8.60 6.03
N THR A 96 0.32 -8.19 4.79
CA THR A 96 1.30 -8.24 3.69
C THR A 96 1.44 -6.84 3.09
N ILE A 97 2.67 -6.37 2.88
CA ILE A 97 2.92 -5.19 2.05
C ILE A 97 3.22 -5.69 0.64
N ILE A 98 2.49 -5.17 -0.34
CA ILE A 98 2.76 -5.34 -1.75
C ILE A 98 3.71 -4.23 -2.17
N VAL A 99 4.92 -4.61 -2.59
CA VAL A 99 5.95 -3.69 -3.07
C VAL A 99 6.02 -3.77 -4.58
N THR A 100 5.62 -2.70 -5.25
CA THR A 100 5.75 -2.56 -6.70
C THR A 100 6.91 -1.64 -7.04
N VAL A 101 7.80 -2.06 -7.94
CA VAL A 101 8.91 -1.21 -8.41
C VAL A 101 8.72 -0.92 -9.89
N LYS A 102 8.55 0.35 -10.23
CA LYS A 102 8.40 0.84 -11.62
C LYS A 102 9.62 1.63 -12.03
N SER A 103 10.06 1.49 -13.28
CA SER A 103 11.06 2.39 -13.86
C SER A 103 10.33 3.58 -14.45
N LEU A 104 10.61 4.79 -13.96
CA LEU A 104 10.07 6.05 -14.50
C LEU A 104 10.94 6.56 -15.66
N SER A 105 12.25 6.33 -15.56
CA SER A 105 13.24 6.62 -16.59
C SER A 105 14.45 5.70 -16.43
N ALA A 106 15.49 5.89 -17.25
CA ALA A 106 16.75 5.16 -17.12
C ALA A 106 17.45 5.40 -15.78
N THR A 107 17.19 6.53 -15.11
CA THR A 107 17.87 6.94 -13.87
C THR A 107 16.90 7.12 -12.70
N GLN A 108 15.62 6.81 -12.86
CA GLN A 108 14.62 7.01 -11.81
C GLN A 108 13.68 5.80 -11.68
N LYS A 109 13.52 5.33 -10.46
CA LYS A 109 12.61 4.25 -10.11
C LYS A 109 11.60 4.72 -9.05
N GLN A 110 10.37 4.23 -9.16
CA GLN A 110 9.32 4.43 -8.18
C GLN A 110 9.10 3.13 -7.42
N VAL A 111 9.12 3.19 -6.09
CA VAL A 111 8.80 2.09 -5.19
C VAL A 111 7.47 2.40 -4.54
N ILE A 112 6.44 1.60 -4.80
CA ILE A 112 5.10 1.80 -4.25
C ILE A 112 4.86 0.73 -3.20
N LEU A 113 4.57 1.16 -1.98
CA LEU A 113 4.17 0.31 -0.85
C LEU A 113 2.65 0.35 -0.76
N SER A 114 1.99 -0.80 -0.95
CA SER A 114 0.53 -0.93 -0.94
C SER A 114 0.08 -2.05 0.01
N GLY A 115 -1.14 -1.90 0.55
CA GLY A 115 -1.92 -2.97 1.19
C GLY A 115 -2.61 -3.86 0.15
N GLN A 116 -3.53 -4.70 0.61
CA GLN A 116 -4.20 -5.71 -0.22
C GLN A 116 -5.46 -5.18 -0.90
N LEU A 117 -6.21 -4.30 -0.23
CA LEU A 117 -7.55 -3.92 -0.67
C LEU A 117 -7.55 -2.49 -1.20
N ILE A 118 -8.03 -2.29 -2.43
CA ILE A 118 -8.32 -0.98 -2.99
C ILE A 118 -9.81 -0.95 -3.35
N VAL A 119 -10.53 0.06 -2.87
CA VAL A 119 -11.94 0.28 -3.24
C VAL A 119 -11.99 1.41 -4.25
N SER A 120 -12.66 1.15 -5.38
CA SER A 120 -12.85 2.14 -6.45
C SER A 120 -14.30 2.63 -6.43
N ASN A 121 -14.47 3.95 -6.32
CA ASN A 121 -15.77 4.59 -6.42
C ASN A 121 -15.94 5.17 -7.84
N THR A 122 -16.88 4.63 -8.58
CA THR A 122 -17.22 5.08 -9.95
C THR A 122 -18.34 6.12 -9.97
N LEU A 123 -19.00 6.35 -8.83
CA LEU A 123 -20.05 7.36 -8.69
C LEU A 123 -19.47 8.77 -8.66
N LEU A 124 -20.33 9.77 -8.87
CA LEU A 124 -19.96 11.18 -8.70
C LEU A 124 -19.91 11.57 -7.22
N GLU A 125 -20.77 10.95 -6.42
CA GLU A 125 -20.95 11.20 -5.00
C GLU A 125 -19.81 10.58 -4.19
N HIS A 126 -19.52 11.19 -3.05
CA HIS A 126 -18.58 10.63 -2.08
C HIS A 126 -19.27 9.55 -1.25
N LEU A 127 -18.52 8.54 -0.85
CA LEU A 127 -19.01 7.45 -0.01
C LEU A 127 -18.24 7.41 1.30
N ASP A 128 -18.93 7.12 2.40
CA ASP A 128 -18.29 6.59 3.60
C ASP A 128 -18.14 5.07 3.43
N LEU A 129 -16.96 4.56 3.79
CA LEU A 129 -16.57 3.17 3.72
C LEU A 129 -16.09 2.68 5.08
N LYS A 130 -16.60 1.53 5.50
CA LYS A 130 -16.03 0.74 6.59
C LYS A 130 -15.60 -0.62 6.06
N VAL A 131 -14.36 -1.00 6.39
CA VAL A 131 -13.84 -2.37 6.22
C VAL A 131 -13.86 -3.00 7.60
N VAL A 132 -14.68 -4.03 7.77
CA VAL A 132 -15.01 -4.59 9.08
C VAL A 132 -14.62 -6.05 9.11
N GLU A 133 -13.97 -6.48 10.19
CA GLU A 133 -13.62 -7.88 10.40
C GLU A 133 -14.87 -8.71 10.70
N GLU A 134 -14.96 -9.91 10.13
CA GLU A 134 -16.00 -10.87 10.48
C GLU A 134 -15.71 -11.47 11.86
N VAL A 135 -16.53 -11.11 12.84
CA VAL A 135 -16.47 -11.61 14.22
C VAL A 135 -17.75 -12.37 14.58
N ALA A 136 -17.75 -13.05 15.73
CA ALA A 136 -18.95 -13.69 16.27
C ALA A 136 -20.12 -12.69 16.39
N LYS A 137 -21.36 -13.17 16.18
CA LYS A 137 -22.56 -12.33 16.07
C LYS A 137 -22.70 -11.30 17.20
N ASP A 138 -22.41 -11.72 18.42
CA ASP A 138 -22.55 -10.89 19.63
C ASP A 138 -21.62 -9.67 19.64
N ASN A 139 -20.49 -9.74 18.92
CA ASN A 139 -19.49 -8.67 18.85
C ASN A 139 -19.61 -7.81 17.60
N LYS A 140 -20.49 -8.16 16.65
CA LYS A 140 -20.54 -7.54 15.32
C LYS A 140 -20.84 -6.05 15.35
N GLU A 141 -21.75 -5.63 16.23
CA GLU A 141 -22.13 -4.21 16.35
C GLU A 141 -21.00 -3.38 16.96
N LEU A 142 -20.30 -3.94 17.95
CA LEU A 142 -19.15 -3.29 18.58
C LEU A 142 -18.00 -3.15 17.57
N GLU A 143 -17.69 -4.22 16.83
CA GLU A 143 -16.65 -4.22 15.80
C GLU A 143 -16.96 -3.21 14.69
N PHE A 144 -18.22 -3.14 14.24
CA PHE A 144 -18.67 -2.16 13.27
C PHE A 144 -18.48 -0.72 13.77
N LYS A 145 -18.83 -0.42 15.03
CA LYS A 145 -18.66 0.92 15.62
C LYS A 145 -17.19 1.31 15.71
N ASN A 146 -16.33 0.39 16.16
CA ASN A 146 -14.90 0.62 16.34
C ASN A 146 -14.11 0.66 15.02
N SER A 147 -14.65 0.06 13.96
CA SER A 147 -14.02 0.09 12.64
C SER A 147 -13.91 1.52 12.11
N PRO A 148 -12.74 1.93 11.61
CA PRO A 148 -12.51 3.27 11.08
C PRO A 148 -13.37 3.53 9.84
N THR A 149 -13.88 4.76 9.74
CA THR A 149 -14.59 5.25 8.54
C THR A 149 -13.61 5.92 7.60
N TYR A 150 -13.62 5.51 6.34
CA TYR A 150 -12.85 6.11 5.25
C TYR A 150 -13.79 6.85 4.30
N ILE A 151 -13.38 8.02 3.83
CA ILE A 151 -14.09 8.73 2.76
C ILE A 151 -13.51 8.26 1.43
N VAL A 152 -14.39 7.83 0.51
CA VAL A 152 -14.05 7.46 -0.86
C VAL A 152 -14.62 8.51 -1.79
N PRO A 153 -13.81 9.49 -2.25
CA PRO A 153 -14.29 10.52 -3.15
C PRO A 153 -14.88 9.94 -4.44
N GLY A 154 -15.78 10.69 -5.07
CA GLY A 154 -16.37 10.32 -6.34
C GLY A 154 -15.31 10.17 -7.43
N ARG A 155 -15.51 9.21 -8.34
CA ARG A 155 -14.61 8.90 -9.46
C ARG A 155 -13.15 8.73 -9.03
N SER A 156 -12.94 8.08 -7.89
CA SER A 156 -11.61 7.93 -7.29
C SER A 156 -11.42 6.57 -6.64
N ASN A 157 -10.17 6.28 -6.27
CA ASN A 157 -9.81 5.07 -5.54
C ASN A 157 -9.35 5.44 -4.13
N THR A 158 -9.64 4.57 -3.16
CA THR A 158 -9.04 4.67 -1.83
C THR A 158 -7.54 4.49 -1.91
N SER A 159 -6.82 5.00 -0.90
CA SER A 159 -5.54 4.37 -0.53
C SER A 159 -5.76 2.87 -0.31
N SER A 160 -4.74 2.07 -0.58
CA SER A 160 -4.77 0.66 -0.25
C SER A 160 -4.93 0.43 1.27
N ILE A 161 -5.77 -0.52 1.63
CA ILE A 161 -6.13 -0.86 3.01
C ILE A 161 -5.50 -2.21 3.36
N PHE A 162 -4.96 -2.30 4.57
CA PHE A 162 -4.45 -3.56 5.10
C PHE A 162 -5.59 -4.46 5.56
N ILE A 163 -5.65 -5.67 5.00
CA ILE A 163 -6.52 -6.75 5.48
C ILE A 163 -5.66 -7.98 5.77
N SER A 164 -5.99 -8.69 6.84
CA SER A 164 -5.28 -9.91 7.22
C SER A 164 -5.71 -11.07 6.33
N SER A 165 -4.76 -11.83 5.80
CA SER A 165 -5.06 -13.04 5.00
C SER A 165 -5.65 -14.18 5.84
N ARG A 166 -5.74 -14.02 7.17
CA ARG A 166 -6.22 -15.05 8.12
C ARG A 166 -7.64 -14.77 8.61
N LYS A 167 -8.22 -13.64 8.22
CA LYS A 167 -9.50 -13.15 8.72
C LYS A 167 -10.39 -12.84 7.53
N ASN A 168 -11.69 -13.01 7.72
CA ASN A 168 -12.67 -12.57 6.75
C ASN A 168 -13.07 -11.13 7.05
N TYR A 169 -13.47 -10.43 6.00
CA TYR A 169 -13.87 -9.04 6.09
C TYR A 169 -15.12 -8.80 5.25
N PHE A 170 -15.87 -7.78 5.62
CA PHE A 170 -16.96 -7.24 4.82
C PHE A 170 -16.85 -5.73 4.72
N LEU A 171 -17.42 -5.18 3.64
CA LEU A 171 -17.56 -3.76 3.46
C LEU A 171 -18.96 -3.32 3.89
N ARG A 172 -19.03 -2.11 4.41
CA ARG A 172 -20.27 -1.34 4.48
C ARG A 172 -20.03 0.03 3.89
N LEU A 173 -21.02 0.50 3.16
CA LEU A 173 -20.99 1.79 2.47
C LEU A 173 -22.19 2.63 2.88
N ARG A 174 -22.05 3.94 2.80
CA ARG A 174 -23.18 4.88 2.76
C ARG A 174 -22.76 6.12 1.97
N PHE A 175 -23.72 6.93 1.54
CA PHE A 175 -23.39 8.22 0.97
C PHE A 175 -22.78 9.14 2.04
N TYR A 176 -21.73 9.85 1.66
CA TYR A 176 -21.07 10.81 2.53
C TYR A 176 -22.04 11.92 2.96
N GLY A 177 -22.02 12.27 4.24
CA GLY A 177 -22.83 13.35 4.80
C GLY A 177 -24.33 13.04 4.94
N LEU A 178 -24.77 11.81 4.61
CA LEU A 178 -26.14 11.38 4.88
C LEU A 178 -26.20 10.57 6.17
N ASP A 179 -27.24 10.85 6.98
CA ASP A 179 -27.63 10.01 8.12
C ASP A 179 -28.37 8.73 7.69
N SER A 180 -28.35 8.42 6.39
CA SER A 180 -28.89 7.19 5.83
C SER A 180 -28.23 5.97 6.46
N ALA A 181 -29.01 4.90 6.62
CA ALA A 181 -28.50 3.61 7.07
C ALA A 181 -27.37 3.12 6.15
N TRP A 182 -26.38 2.47 6.75
CA TRP A 182 -25.34 1.76 6.02
C TRP A 182 -25.93 0.63 5.19
N THR A 183 -25.27 0.28 4.10
CA THR A 183 -25.59 -0.94 3.34
C THR A 183 -25.53 -2.17 4.22
N GLY A 184 -26.17 -3.26 3.76
CA GLY A 184 -25.86 -4.59 4.24
C GLY A 184 -24.40 -4.98 4.03
N ASP A 185 -23.98 -6.09 4.62
CA ASP A 185 -22.60 -6.57 4.54
C ASP A 185 -22.26 -7.01 3.12
N ILE A 186 -21.16 -6.47 2.58
CA ILE A 186 -20.63 -6.83 1.28
C ILE A 186 -19.38 -7.69 1.53
N PRO A 187 -19.45 -9.02 1.42
CA PRO A 187 -18.36 -9.87 1.85
C PRO A 187 -17.17 -9.77 0.87
N LEU A 188 -15.95 -9.68 1.42
CA LEU A 188 -14.69 -9.67 0.66
C LEU A 188 -14.22 -11.10 0.38
N ARG A 189 -15.05 -11.88 -0.31
CA ARG A 189 -14.73 -13.22 -0.79
C ARG A 189 -15.30 -13.45 -2.17
N GLU A 190 -14.72 -14.39 -2.89
CA GLU A 190 -15.24 -14.82 -4.19
C GLU A 190 -16.70 -15.27 -4.06
N HIS A 191 -17.51 -14.88 -5.03
CA HIS A 191 -18.89 -15.33 -5.09
C HIS A 191 -18.92 -16.79 -5.51
N GLY A 192 -19.72 -17.63 -4.83
CA GLY A 192 -19.74 -19.08 -5.06
C GLY A 192 -20.17 -19.50 -6.47
N THR A 193 -20.74 -18.59 -7.27
CA THR A 193 -21.13 -18.82 -8.68
C THR A 193 -20.22 -18.12 -9.71
N GLY A 194 -19.02 -17.68 -9.30
CA GLY A 194 -18.00 -17.11 -10.20
C GLY A 194 -17.90 -15.58 -10.16
N SER A 195 -17.49 -14.95 -11.28
CA SER A 195 -17.11 -13.53 -11.39
C SER A 195 -18.24 -12.49 -11.23
N GLN A 196 -19.40 -12.88 -10.72
CA GLN A 196 -20.54 -11.97 -10.54
C GLN A 196 -20.28 -10.96 -9.41
N PRO A 197 -20.54 -9.67 -9.62
CA PRO A 197 -20.40 -8.67 -8.58
C PRO A 197 -21.46 -8.87 -7.49
N TRP A 198 -21.12 -8.52 -6.25
CA TRP A 198 -22.09 -8.49 -5.16
C TRP A 198 -23.11 -7.38 -5.43
N LEU A 199 -24.35 -7.76 -5.70
CA LEU A 199 -25.47 -6.81 -5.74
C LEU A 199 -25.91 -6.51 -4.32
N VAL A 200 -25.77 -5.26 -3.91
CA VAL A 200 -26.08 -4.85 -2.54
C VAL A 200 -27.27 -3.91 -2.59
N LYS A 201 -28.31 -4.27 -1.85
CA LYS A 201 -29.53 -3.47 -1.76
C LYS A 201 -29.25 -2.21 -0.94
N GLY A 202 -28.91 -1.13 -1.62
CA GLY A 202 -29.01 0.25 -1.13
C GLY A 202 -30.20 0.95 -1.80
N GLY A 203 -30.64 2.09 -1.28
CA GLY A 203 -31.76 2.87 -1.85
C GLY A 203 -31.61 3.23 -3.34
N PHE A 204 -30.39 3.12 -3.89
CA PHE A 204 -30.08 3.18 -5.31
C PHE A 204 -29.00 2.13 -5.60
N GLY A 205 -29.13 1.40 -6.72
CA GLY A 205 -28.31 0.22 -7.05
C GLY A 205 -26.82 0.55 -7.12
N LEU A 206 -26.05 -0.02 -6.20
CA LEU A 206 -24.61 0.16 -6.09
C LEU A 206 -23.90 -1.12 -6.57
N ILE A 207 -23.03 -1.02 -7.57
CA ILE A 207 -22.20 -2.13 -8.06
C ILE A 207 -20.81 -1.99 -7.45
N VAL A 208 -20.47 -2.85 -6.49
CA VAL A 208 -19.11 -2.93 -5.94
C VAL A 208 -18.33 -4.00 -6.67
N ARG A 209 -17.23 -3.61 -7.32
CA ARG A 209 -16.28 -4.56 -7.91
C ARG A 209 -15.05 -4.63 -7.01
N CYS A 210 -14.91 -5.71 -6.26
CA CYS A 210 -13.68 -6.02 -5.55
C CYS A 210 -12.73 -6.73 -6.52
N VAL A 211 -11.54 -6.17 -6.73
CA VAL A 211 -10.45 -6.88 -7.41
C VAL A 211 -9.57 -7.44 -6.29
N LEU A 212 -9.65 -8.76 -6.09
CA LEU A 212 -8.77 -9.51 -5.20
C LEU A 212 -7.53 -9.97 -5.97
#